data_AF-P91243-F1
#
_entry.id   AF-P91243-F1
#
_cell.length_a   1.000
_cell.length_b   1.000
_cell.length_c   1.000
_cell.angle_alpha   90.00
_cell.angle_beta   90.00
_cell.angle_gamma   90.00
#
_symmetry.space_group_name_H-M   'P 1'
#
loop_
_entity.id
_entity.type
_entity.pdbx_description
1 polymer ?
#
loop_
_entity_poly.entity_id
_entity_poly.type
_entity_poly.pdbx_seq_one_letter_code
_entity_poly.pdbx_strand_id
1 'polypeptide(L)'
;MSMSSSSSICGDEDGDLLLDEEEEIDFYAILNVPKDATDDEIIKAYRKRCLMFHPDRFVDNDEKKDAERVFVKLRRAHEVLLDPKQRAIYDALGVQGLDTQGWELVSRSANPENIRKEYEFLQRLKDRELMLQRVHPTSAFMIKTTIAGMFQENDEDRYPPQLLGISLSQSVDCAFTGVDRFGLSGRVKTGNGRGDGSVSAVWKRVAGSYNLENTISLSAESVSLTCRAARNVFTRAAVIVQPQLQYNMLHEAIIPSIAMIYSMRLHTRWQGSIVLNISPIANALTTTMVHTENNHAKAVGSLTLSPINSNVRLVYYIRKPENDSITEMSVQLTTYGVNPAISMDRRLSRYSRISCSFHFSFPSCLLYTKFKLKAGQSTFDWQIVLCDDKEALSRSVLYGVAIPYFSFQLAKVIFRPWWEKFKSMFEDNSREQEVDVAKKEEAANIVSLMRATAERIKRDEESKQGVIIESAKYGQCDVSGTRAYPLAGERTIDVTVPLQAMVNDSQLRVYTVKSQLPGFYDPCPGEPKMLTVRYIFRGEEHSCTVADEMPLMLPLRAHRLSSE
;
A
#
# COMPACT_ATOMS: atom_id res chain seq x y z
N MET A 1 -0.52 -0.12 -18.78
CA MET A 1 -1.74 -0.90 -19.01
C MET A 1 -2.64 -0.66 -17.80
N SER A 2 -3.37 0.45 -17.81
CA SER A 2 -4.40 0.71 -16.82
C SER A 2 -5.56 -0.22 -17.13
N MET A 3 -5.90 -1.09 -16.19
CA MET A 3 -7.06 -1.96 -16.32
C MET A 3 -8.30 -1.07 -16.38
N SER A 4 -8.91 -1.03 -17.56
CA SER A 4 -10.25 -0.50 -17.76
C SER A 4 -11.18 -1.37 -16.94
N SER A 5 -11.65 -0.84 -15.81
CA SER A 5 -12.80 -1.38 -15.10
C SER A 5 -13.94 -1.55 -16.09
N SER A 6 -14.49 -2.76 -16.11
CA SER A 6 -15.62 -3.21 -16.90
C SER A 6 -16.69 -2.12 -17.04
N SER A 7 -17.02 -1.83 -18.29
CA SER A 7 -18.14 -1.02 -18.73
C SER A 7 -19.44 -1.48 -18.05
N SER A 8 -19.89 -0.74 -17.04
CA SER A 8 -21.32 -0.67 -16.77
C SER A 8 -21.95 0.12 -17.91
N ILE A 9 -22.99 -0.44 -18.51
CA ILE A 9 -23.77 0.12 -19.63
C ILE A 9 -24.64 1.32 -19.20
N CYS A 10 -24.47 1.83 -17.98
CA CYS A 10 -25.15 3.04 -17.54
C CYS A 10 -24.40 4.26 -18.11
N GLY A 11 -24.97 4.85 -19.17
CA GLY A 11 -24.48 6.10 -19.74
C GLY A 11 -24.56 7.21 -18.69
N ASP A 12 -23.51 8.02 -18.61
CA ASP A 12 -23.41 9.17 -17.73
C ASP A 12 -24.54 10.22 -17.94
N GLU A 13 -25.32 10.11 -19.03
CA GLU A 13 -26.42 11.03 -19.35
C GLU A 13 -27.66 10.85 -18.46
N ASP A 14 -27.87 9.68 -17.85
CA ASP A 14 -29.03 9.45 -16.97
C ASP A 14 -28.86 10.08 -15.57
N GLY A 15 -27.63 10.41 -15.18
CA GLY A 15 -27.32 10.94 -13.85
C GLY A 15 -27.91 12.33 -13.58
N ASP A 16 -27.98 13.18 -14.60
CA ASP A 16 -28.41 14.57 -14.45
C ASP A 16 -29.93 14.70 -14.25
N LEU A 17 -30.71 13.68 -14.59
CA LEU A 17 -32.18 13.70 -14.46
C LEU A 17 -32.68 13.28 -13.05
N LEU A 18 -31.80 12.76 -12.19
CA LEU A 18 -32.20 12.08 -10.95
C LEU A 18 -31.89 12.84 -9.65
N LEU A 19 -31.04 13.87 -9.67
CA LEU A 19 -30.42 14.39 -8.44
C LEU A 19 -31.38 15.16 -7.51
N ASP A 20 -32.44 15.80 -8.02
CA ASP A 20 -33.17 16.78 -7.21
C ASP A 20 -34.33 16.21 -6.36
N GLU A 21 -34.76 14.95 -6.57
CA GLU A 21 -35.99 14.42 -5.94
C GLU A 21 -35.83 13.10 -5.15
N GLU A 22 -34.62 12.57 -4.98
CA GLU A 22 -34.45 11.24 -4.36
C GLU A 22 -34.70 11.17 -2.85
N GLU A 23 -34.63 12.29 -2.11
CA GLU A 23 -34.58 12.24 -0.64
C GLU A 23 -35.85 11.64 0.01
N GLU A 24 -36.99 11.59 -0.68
CA GLU A 24 -38.26 11.07 -0.12
C GLU A 24 -39.01 10.12 -1.07
N ILE A 25 -38.29 9.34 -1.88
CA ILE A 25 -38.94 8.38 -2.78
C ILE A 25 -39.40 7.11 -2.03
N ASP A 26 -40.72 6.96 -1.86
CA ASP A 26 -41.34 5.71 -1.42
C ASP A 26 -41.51 4.70 -2.58
N PHE A 27 -40.66 3.67 -2.64
CA PHE A 27 -40.67 2.65 -3.70
C PHE A 27 -41.96 1.81 -3.69
N TYR A 28 -42.55 1.59 -2.51
CA TYR A 28 -43.84 0.91 -2.40
C TYR A 28 -44.96 1.76 -2.99
N ALA A 29 -44.91 3.08 -2.78
CA ALA A 29 -45.87 4.02 -3.35
C ALA A 29 -45.73 4.13 -4.88
N ILE A 30 -44.51 4.13 -5.43
CA ILE A 30 -44.27 4.17 -6.88
C ILE A 30 -44.87 2.94 -7.58
N LEU A 31 -44.62 1.75 -7.04
CA LEU A 31 -45.21 0.52 -7.57
C LEU A 31 -46.70 0.38 -7.20
N ASN A 32 -47.18 1.15 -6.23
CA ASN A 32 -48.53 1.12 -5.68
C ASN A 32 -48.88 -0.28 -5.15
N VAL A 33 -47.99 -0.75 -4.27
CA VAL A 33 -48.10 -2.00 -3.53
C VAL A 33 -47.98 -1.71 -2.03
N PRO A 34 -48.61 -2.48 -1.14
CA PRO A 34 -48.39 -2.33 0.29
C PRO A 34 -46.97 -2.74 0.68
N LYS A 35 -46.50 -2.28 1.86
CA LYS A 35 -45.15 -2.61 2.37
C LYS A 35 -44.95 -4.12 2.59
N ASP A 36 -46.02 -4.85 2.86
CA ASP A 36 -46.02 -6.31 3.06
C ASP A 36 -46.20 -7.10 1.76
N ALA A 37 -46.08 -6.46 0.59
CA ALA A 37 -46.30 -7.12 -0.71
C ALA A 37 -45.33 -8.28 -0.95
N THR A 38 -45.85 -9.34 -1.55
CA THR A 38 -45.07 -10.52 -1.98
C THR A 38 -44.28 -10.23 -3.27
N ASP A 39 -43.21 -10.98 -3.51
CA ASP A 39 -42.38 -10.80 -4.71
C ASP A 39 -43.19 -10.91 -6.02
N ASP A 40 -44.17 -11.82 -6.05
CA ASP A 40 -45.09 -11.99 -7.18
C ASP A 40 -46.00 -10.75 -7.41
N GLU A 41 -46.43 -10.09 -6.33
CA GLU A 41 -47.23 -8.87 -6.41
C GLU A 41 -46.40 -7.69 -6.90
N ILE A 42 -45.14 -7.58 -6.45
CA ILE A 42 -44.18 -6.57 -6.88
C ILE A 42 -43.91 -6.70 -8.39
N ILE A 43 -43.68 -7.92 -8.89
CA ILE A 43 -43.45 -8.19 -10.33
C ILE A 43 -44.70 -7.82 -11.16
N LYS A 44 -45.91 -8.19 -10.70
CA LYS A 44 -47.17 -7.86 -11.39
C LYS A 44 -47.41 -6.35 -11.43
N ALA A 45 -47.19 -5.66 -10.31
CA ALA A 45 -47.34 -4.22 -10.20
C ALA A 45 -46.38 -3.46 -11.13
N TYR A 46 -45.10 -3.88 -11.15
CA TYR A 46 -44.10 -3.33 -12.04
C TYR A 46 -44.49 -3.47 -13.52
N ARG A 47 -44.93 -4.67 -13.95
CA ARG A 47 -45.40 -4.89 -15.33
C ARG A 47 -46.58 -3.98 -15.71
N LYS A 48 -47.56 -3.83 -14.82
CA LYS A 48 -48.73 -2.96 -15.04
C LYS A 48 -48.34 -1.49 -15.15
N ARG A 49 -47.43 -1.03 -14.29
CA ARG A 49 -46.93 0.35 -14.27
C ARG A 49 -46.08 0.68 -15.50
N CYS A 50 -45.20 -0.24 -15.91
CA CYS A 50 -44.40 -0.09 -17.14
C CYS A 50 -45.28 0.07 -18.39
N LEU A 51 -46.38 -0.67 -18.49
CA LEU A 51 -47.35 -0.53 -19.59
C LEU A 51 -48.07 0.83 -19.60
N MET A 52 -48.25 1.46 -18.43
CA MET A 52 -48.88 2.77 -18.31
C MET A 52 -47.94 3.94 -18.65
N PHE A 53 -46.69 3.85 -18.19
CA PHE A 53 -45.65 4.89 -18.29
C PHE A 53 -44.60 4.61 -19.37
N HIS A 54 -44.93 3.78 -20.37
CA HIS A 54 -44.02 3.54 -21.49
C HIS A 54 -43.93 4.80 -22.38
N PRO A 55 -42.73 5.28 -22.75
CA PRO A 55 -42.55 6.53 -23.51
C PRO A 55 -43.26 6.53 -24.88
N ASP A 56 -43.48 5.36 -25.46
CA ASP A 56 -44.22 5.20 -26.73
C ASP A 56 -45.71 5.59 -26.64
N ARG A 57 -46.25 5.70 -25.43
CA ARG A 57 -47.67 6.01 -25.19
C ARG A 57 -47.96 7.51 -25.17
N PHE A 58 -46.93 8.34 -25.07
CA PHE A 58 -47.02 9.80 -24.98
C PHE A 58 -46.52 10.41 -26.29
N VAL A 59 -47.23 11.40 -26.82
CA VAL A 59 -46.90 12.04 -28.10
C VAL A 59 -46.08 13.30 -27.88
N ASP A 60 -46.44 14.08 -26.85
CA ASP A 60 -45.77 15.31 -26.48
C ASP A 60 -44.40 15.04 -25.86
N ASN A 61 -43.41 15.84 -26.24
CA ASN A 61 -42.04 15.68 -25.77
C ASN A 61 -41.90 15.89 -24.25
N ASP A 62 -42.72 16.76 -23.67
CA ASP A 62 -42.68 17.01 -22.22
C ASP A 62 -43.25 15.81 -21.45
N GLU A 63 -44.39 15.27 -21.90
CA GLU A 63 -44.97 14.05 -21.33
C GLU A 63 -44.05 12.83 -21.48
N LYS A 64 -43.33 12.72 -22.60
CA LYS A 64 -42.32 11.66 -22.80
C LYS A 64 -41.20 11.73 -21.77
N LYS A 65 -40.68 12.93 -21.49
CA LYS A 65 -39.62 13.13 -20.49
C LYS A 65 -40.11 12.78 -19.09
N ASP A 66 -41.33 13.18 -18.74
CA ASP A 66 -41.93 12.84 -17.45
C ASP A 66 -42.17 11.33 -17.32
N ALA A 67 -42.66 10.69 -18.38
CA ALA A 67 -42.80 9.24 -18.44
C ALA A 67 -41.47 8.51 -18.29
N GLU A 68 -40.41 9.00 -18.92
CA GLU A 68 -39.05 8.46 -18.81
C GLU A 68 -38.50 8.57 -17.37
N ARG A 69 -38.64 9.73 -16.72
CA ARG A 69 -38.26 9.90 -15.30
C ARG A 69 -39.00 8.92 -14.39
N VAL A 70 -40.31 8.77 -14.57
CA VAL A 70 -41.11 7.82 -13.80
C VAL A 70 -40.70 6.38 -14.10
N PHE A 71 -40.37 6.07 -15.35
CA PHE A 71 -39.92 4.74 -15.77
C PHE A 71 -38.58 4.36 -15.12
N VAL A 72 -37.61 5.27 -15.06
CA VAL A 72 -36.34 5.07 -14.37
C VAL A 72 -36.58 4.81 -12.87
N LYS A 73 -37.42 5.63 -12.23
CA LYS A 73 -37.81 5.44 -10.81
C LYS A 73 -38.50 4.09 -10.58
N LEU A 74 -39.41 3.67 -11.47
CA LEU A 74 -40.09 2.37 -11.41
C LEU A 74 -39.12 1.19 -11.49
N ARG A 75 -38.15 1.27 -12.41
CA ARG A 75 -37.13 0.24 -12.58
C ARG A 75 -36.27 0.10 -11.33
N ARG A 76 -35.79 1.21 -10.77
CA ARG A 76 -35.02 1.21 -9.52
C ARG A 76 -35.82 0.63 -8.35
N ALA A 77 -37.09 1.02 -8.21
CA ALA A 77 -37.98 0.49 -7.18
C ALA A 77 -38.15 -1.04 -7.27
N HIS A 78 -38.35 -1.56 -8.49
CA HIS A 78 -38.48 -2.99 -8.72
C HIS A 78 -37.18 -3.76 -8.45
N GLU A 79 -36.04 -3.23 -8.89
CA GLU A 79 -34.72 -3.86 -8.63
C GLU A 79 -34.43 -3.94 -7.12
N VAL A 80 -34.70 -2.86 -6.37
CA VAL A 80 -34.49 -2.79 -4.92
C VAL A 80 -35.43 -3.71 -4.14
N LEU A 81 -36.72 -3.71 -4.47
CA LEU A 81 -37.73 -4.46 -3.71
C LEU A 81 -37.71 -5.96 -4.01
N LEU A 82 -37.19 -6.37 -5.17
CA LEU A 82 -37.06 -7.78 -5.55
C LEU A 82 -35.87 -8.46 -4.88
N ASP A 83 -34.77 -7.74 -4.61
CA ASP A 83 -33.67 -8.29 -3.81
C ASP A 83 -34.02 -8.18 -2.31
N PRO A 84 -34.22 -9.30 -1.58
CA PRO A 84 -34.58 -9.28 -0.16
C PRO A 84 -33.56 -8.51 0.70
N LYS A 85 -32.31 -8.39 0.25
CA LYS A 85 -31.28 -7.61 0.97
C LYS A 85 -31.46 -6.12 0.80
N GLN A 86 -31.64 -5.67 -0.44
CA GLN A 86 -31.84 -4.27 -0.76
C GLN A 86 -33.16 -3.79 -0.15
N ARG A 87 -34.21 -4.63 -0.18
CA ARG A 87 -35.46 -4.39 0.53
C ARG A 87 -35.27 -4.21 2.03
N ALA A 88 -34.51 -5.07 2.71
CA ALA A 88 -34.25 -4.93 4.14
C ALA A 88 -33.46 -3.66 4.50
N ILE A 89 -32.48 -3.27 3.68
CA ILE A 89 -31.74 -2.00 3.84
C ILE A 89 -32.70 -0.81 3.65
N TYR A 90 -33.49 -0.84 2.59
CA TYR A 90 -34.46 0.20 2.27
C TYR A 90 -35.53 0.36 3.37
N ASP A 91 -36.08 -0.74 3.87
CA ASP A 91 -37.09 -0.71 4.94
C ASP A 91 -36.52 -0.15 6.26
N ALA A 92 -35.22 -0.35 6.51
CA ALA A 92 -34.56 0.09 7.74
C ALA A 92 -34.03 1.54 7.69
N LEU A 93 -33.52 1.97 6.53
CA LEU A 93 -32.72 3.19 6.34
C LEU A 93 -33.22 4.11 5.21
N GLY A 94 -34.12 3.65 4.34
CA GLY A 94 -34.58 4.36 3.16
C GLY A 94 -33.57 4.35 2.00
N VAL A 95 -33.74 5.28 1.05
CA VAL A 95 -32.89 5.40 -0.16
C VAL A 95 -31.42 5.64 0.19
N GLN A 96 -31.15 6.45 1.22
CA GLN A 96 -29.78 6.76 1.68
C GLN A 96 -28.96 5.51 2.05
N GLY A 97 -29.63 4.47 2.58
CA GLY A 97 -28.99 3.20 2.92
C GLY A 97 -28.54 2.38 1.70
N LEU A 98 -29.24 2.53 0.57
CA LEU A 98 -28.89 1.82 -0.67
C LEU A 98 -27.67 2.44 -1.35
N ASP A 99 -27.50 3.75 -1.24
CA ASP A 99 -26.41 4.48 -1.87
C ASP A 99 -25.08 4.37 -1.09
N THR A 100 -25.14 3.90 0.16
CA THR A 100 -23.92 3.56 0.91
C THR A 100 -23.22 2.34 0.32
N GLN A 101 -21.99 2.54 -0.16
CA GLN A 101 -21.07 1.48 -0.54
C GLN A 101 -20.51 0.77 0.71
N GLY A 102 -20.15 -0.51 0.58
CA GLY A 102 -19.44 -1.26 1.63
C GLY A 102 -20.26 -2.35 2.33
N TRP A 103 -21.53 -2.55 1.98
CA TRP A 103 -22.34 -3.68 2.48
C TRP A 103 -21.71 -5.07 2.24
N GLU A 104 -20.78 -5.18 1.30
CA GLU A 104 -20.01 -6.41 1.03
C GLU A 104 -19.13 -6.84 2.20
N LEU A 105 -18.64 -5.90 3.03
CA LEU A 105 -17.70 -6.20 4.11
C LEU A 105 -18.34 -6.86 5.34
N VAL A 106 -19.67 -6.95 5.40
CA VAL A 106 -20.38 -7.24 6.65
C VAL A 106 -21.25 -8.49 6.54
N SER A 107 -21.27 -9.27 7.63
CA SER A 107 -22.18 -10.41 7.78
C SER A 107 -23.65 -10.03 7.57
N ARG A 108 -24.33 -10.81 6.72
CA ARG A 108 -25.71 -10.60 6.24
C ARG A 108 -26.75 -10.89 7.33
N SER A 109 -26.88 -10.03 8.33
CA SER A 109 -27.95 -10.16 9.32
C SER A 109 -29.23 -9.46 8.83
N ALA A 110 -30.39 -10.12 8.98
CA ALA A 110 -31.70 -9.58 8.58
C ALA A 110 -32.34 -8.66 9.63
N ASN A 111 -31.68 -8.44 10.79
CA ASN A 111 -32.27 -7.66 11.88
C ASN A 111 -32.11 -6.14 11.60
N PRO A 112 -33.20 -5.35 11.56
CA PRO A 112 -33.15 -3.91 11.27
C PRO A 112 -32.25 -3.12 12.21
N GLU A 113 -32.15 -3.50 13.49
CA GLU A 113 -31.26 -2.79 14.44
C GLU A 113 -29.78 -2.98 14.10
N ASN A 114 -29.41 -4.17 13.66
CA ASN A 114 -28.04 -4.46 13.24
C ASN A 114 -27.71 -3.74 11.93
N ILE A 115 -28.65 -3.71 10.98
CA ILE A 115 -28.52 -2.98 9.72
C ILE A 115 -28.26 -1.49 9.99
N ARG A 116 -28.97 -0.88 10.95
CA ARG A 116 -28.76 0.53 11.35
C ARG A 116 -27.38 0.78 11.96
N LYS A 117 -26.96 -0.05 12.92
CA LYS A 117 -25.63 0.06 13.54
C LYS A 117 -24.52 -0.09 12.51
N GLU A 118 -24.72 -0.98 11.54
CA GLU A 118 -23.75 -1.19 10.47
C GLU A 118 -23.67 -0.01 9.52
N TYR A 119 -24.82 0.55 9.14
CA TYR A 119 -24.86 1.76 8.32
C TYR A 119 -24.13 2.92 9.01
N GLU A 120 -24.38 3.15 10.31
CA GLU A 120 -23.64 4.16 11.08
C GLU A 120 -22.13 3.89 11.09
N PHE A 121 -21.71 2.62 11.13
CA PHE A 121 -20.30 2.24 11.08
C PHE A 121 -19.68 2.52 9.71
N LEU A 122 -20.34 2.13 8.61
CA LEU A 122 -19.92 2.42 7.24
C LEU A 122 -19.83 3.92 6.98
N GLN A 123 -20.81 4.68 7.47
CA GLN A 123 -20.80 6.14 7.38
C GLN A 123 -19.59 6.74 8.11
N ARG A 124 -19.30 6.30 9.34
CA ARG A 124 -18.10 6.73 10.07
C ARG A 124 -16.80 6.38 9.35
N LEU A 125 -16.73 5.23 8.67
CA LEU A 125 -15.57 4.85 7.86
C LEU A 125 -15.41 5.77 6.64
N LYS A 126 -16.50 6.00 5.89
CA LYS A 126 -16.53 6.91 4.74
C LYS A 126 -16.15 8.33 5.13
N ASP A 127 -16.72 8.84 6.22
CA ASP A 127 -16.42 10.18 6.74
C ASP A 127 -14.94 10.29 7.16
N ARG A 128 -14.39 9.24 7.76
CA ARG A 128 -12.96 9.18 8.12
C ARG A 128 -12.05 9.13 6.90
N GLU A 129 -12.43 8.37 5.87
CA GLU A 129 -11.67 8.30 4.62
C GLU A 129 -11.68 9.65 3.89
N LEU A 130 -12.84 10.28 3.75
CA LEU A 130 -12.99 11.63 3.22
C LEU A 130 -12.18 12.65 4.05
N MET A 131 -12.19 12.52 5.38
CA MET A 131 -11.39 13.36 6.27
C MET A 131 -9.89 13.18 6.03
N LEU A 132 -9.38 11.95 5.92
CA LEU A 132 -7.94 11.68 5.66
C LEU A 132 -7.49 12.07 4.24
N GLN A 133 -8.41 12.06 3.27
CA GLN A 133 -8.14 12.58 1.92
C GLN A 133 -8.04 14.11 1.91
N ARG A 134 -8.85 14.79 2.73
CA ARG A 134 -8.83 16.26 2.85
C ARG A 134 -7.72 16.76 3.79
N VAL A 135 -7.42 16.02 4.84
CA VAL A 135 -6.51 16.39 5.91
C VAL A 135 -5.29 15.48 5.89
N HIS A 136 -4.12 16.06 5.67
CA HIS A 136 -2.83 15.37 5.69
C HIS A 136 -2.03 15.79 6.93
N PRO A 137 -2.20 15.10 8.07
CA PRO A 137 -1.37 15.36 9.24
C PRO A 137 0.03 14.79 9.01
N THR A 138 1.06 15.51 9.43
CA THR A 138 2.41 14.93 9.55
C THR A 138 3.00 15.27 10.91
N SER A 139 3.64 14.29 11.52
CA SER A 139 4.29 14.46 12.83
C SER A 139 5.75 14.04 12.72
N ALA A 140 6.64 14.83 13.30
CA ALA A 140 8.03 14.46 13.40
C ALA A 140 8.53 14.69 14.83
N PHE A 141 9.11 13.65 15.39
CA PHE A 141 9.70 13.63 16.72
C PHE A 141 11.18 13.32 16.59
N MET A 142 12.02 14.13 17.22
CA MET A 142 13.47 14.00 17.16
C MET A 142 14.08 14.05 18.55
N ILE A 143 14.94 13.10 18.87
CA ILE A 143 15.77 13.06 20.08
C ILE A 143 17.24 13.15 19.66
N LYS A 144 18.01 13.98 20.36
CA LYS A 144 19.46 14.06 20.24
C LYS A 144 20.11 13.69 21.56
N THR A 145 20.92 12.65 21.55
CA THR A 145 21.66 12.13 22.71
C THR A 145 23.15 12.18 22.40
N THR A 146 23.99 12.39 23.40
CA THR A 146 25.45 12.23 23.30
C THR A 146 25.90 11.10 24.23
N ILE A 147 26.80 10.27 23.72
CA ILE A 147 27.52 9.23 24.47
C ILE A 147 29.04 9.45 24.37
N ALA A 148 29.47 10.54 23.71
CA ALA A 148 30.89 10.82 23.48
C ALA A 148 31.73 10.85 24.77
N GLY A 149 31.15 11.36 25.86
CA GLY A 149 31.77 11.36 27.18
C GLY A 149 32.15 9.99 27.73
N MET A 150 31.47 8.91 27.33
CA MET A 150 31.82 7.57 27.81
C MET A 150 33.17 7.07 27.29
N PHE A 151 33.69 7.65 26.20
CA PHE A 151 34.89 7.19 25.51
C PHE A 151 36.10 8.11 25.70
N GLN A 152 36.03 9.04 26.65
CA GLN A 152 37.16 9.92 26.97
C GLN A 152 38.30 9.17 27.66
N GLU A 153 39.53 9.68 27.50
CA GLU A 153 40.74 9.07 28.05
C GLU A 153 40.71 9.06 29.56
N ASN A 154 40.66 10.27 30.11
CA ASN A 154 40.72 10.52 31.53
C ASN A 154 39.38 10.11 32.13
N ASP A 155 39.46 9.30 33.19
CA ASP A 155 38.26 8.89 33.92
C ASP A 155 37.51 10.10 34.52
N GLU A 156 38.21 11.21 34.79
CA GLU A 156 37.64 12.46 35.32
C GLU A 156 36.76 13.20 34.31
N ASP A 157 37.10 13.13 33.01
CA ASP A 157 36.32 13.80 31.97
C ASP A 157 35.06 12.98 31.62
N ARG A 158 35.07 11.66 31.87
CA ARG A 158 33.99 10.77 31.45
C ARG A 158 32.65 11.13 32.08
N TYR A 159 31.66 11.35 31.23
CA TYR A 159 30.28 11.60 31.63
C TYR A 159 29.30 10.56 31.06
N PRO A 160 28.22 10.24 31.80
CA PRO A 160 27.20 9.31 31.32
C PRO A 160 26.43 9.88 30.12
N PRO A 161 25.69 9.06 29.36
CA PRO A 161 24.89 9.54 28.23
C PRO A 161 23.99 10.72 28.60
N GLN A 162 24.07 11.80 27.82
CA GLN A 162 23.28 13.02 28.05
C GLN A 162 22.29 13.26 26.91
N LEU A 163 21.12 13.79 27.27
CA LEU A 163 20.15 14.28 26.31
C LEU A 163 20.52 15.71 25.90
N LEU A 164 20.94 15.89 24.64
CA LEU A 164 21.27 17.21 24.08
C LEU A 164 20.02 18.02 23.76
N GLY A 165 18.96 17.36 23.30
CA GLY A 165 17.71 18.04 22.99
C GLY A 165 16.62 17.16 22.42
N ILE A 166 15.40 17.69 22.47
CA ILE A 166 14.19 17.08 21.93
C ILE A 166 13.52 18.10 21.00
N SER A 167 13.02 17.66 19.87
CA SER A 167 12.20 18.46 18.96
C SER A 167 10.93 17.72 18.59
N LEU A 168 9.80 18.38 18.75
CA LEU A 168 8.50 17.91 18.28
C LEU A 168 8.00 18.88 17.22
N SER A 169 7.52 18.35 16.10
CA SER A 169 6.82 19.13 15.09
C SER A 169 5.56 18.41 14.65
N GLN A 170 4.51 19.19 14.50
CA GLN A 170 3.21 18.75 14.02
C GLN A 170 2.79 19.71 12.92
N SER A 171 2.28 19.16 11.82
CA SER A 171 1.69 19.96 10.77
C SER A 171 0.43 19.28 10.26
N VAL A 172 -0.50 20.09 9.80
CA VAL A 172 -1.75 19.64 9.20
C VAL A 172 -1.95 20.48 7.95
N ASP A 173 -2.07 19.83 6.80
CA ASP A 173 -2.45 20.45 5.54
C ASP A 173 -3.89 20.05 5.22
N CYS A 174 -4.77 21.01 4.95
CA CYS A 174 -6.19 20.83 4.71
C CYS A 174 -6.56 21.37 3.33
N ALA A 175 -7.10 20.51 2.47
CA ALA A 175 -7.66 20.94 1.20
C ALA A 175 -9.06 21.54 1.42
N PHE A 176 -9.17 22.86 1.27
CA PHE A 176 -10.43 23.58 1.47
C PHE A 176 -11.27 23.63 0.19
N THR A 177 -10.61 23.80 -0.95
CA THR A 177 -11.21 23.67 -2.29
C THR A 177 -10.34 22.75 -3.16
N GLY A 178 -10.78 22.43 -4.37
CA GLY A 178 -9.97 21.66 -5.32
C GLY A 178 -8.63 22.33 -5.69
N VAL A 179 -8.49 23.63 -5.45
CA VAL A 179 -7.32 24.45 -5.82
C VAL A 179 -6.62 25.10 -4.63
N ASP A 180 -7.32 25.39 -3.54
CA ASP A 180 -6.77 26.05 -2.34
C ASP A 180 -6.58 25.06 -1.19
N ARG A 181 -5.38 25.11 -0.59
CA ARG A 181 -5.01 24.33 0.59
C ARG A 181 -4.44 25.23 1.68
N PHE A 182 -4.77 24.92 2.92
CA PHE A 182 -4.29 25.64 4.10
C PHE A 182 -3.54 24.69 5.02
N GLY A 183 -2.31 25.07 5.35
CA GLY A 183 -1.45 24.35 6.27
C GLY A 183 -1.25 25.12 7.56
N LEU A 184 -1.30 24.44 8.69
CA LEU A 184 -0.82 24.96 9.96
C LEU A 184 0.28 24.03 10.47
N SER A 185 1.40 24.58 10.93
CA SER A 185 2.44 23.78 11.58
C SER A 185 2.98 24.45 12.83
N GLY A 186 3.24 23.63 13.84
CA GLY A 186 3.89 24.00 15.09
C GLY A 186 5.14 23.16 15.29
N ARG A 187 6.19 23.80 15.80
CA ARG A 187 7.43 23.14 16.21
C ARG A 187 7.84 23.66 17.57
N VAL A 188 8.26 22.75 18.43
CA VAL A 188 8.91 23.06 19.71
C VAL A 188 10.20 22.28 19.77
N LYS A 189 11.31 22.97 20.05
CA LYS A 189 12.62 22.37 20.26
C LYS A 189 13.17 22.82 21.61
N THR A 190 13.82 21.91 22.32
CA THR A 190 14.54 22.19 23.55
C THR A 190 15.93 21.60 23.46
N GLY A 191 16.94 22.30 23.94
CA GLY A 191 18.31 21.81 24.02
C GLY A 191 19.19 22.73 24.86
N ASN A 192 20.13 22.13 25.60
CA ASN A 192 21.08 22.84 26.47
C ASN A 192 20.43 23.90 27.36
N GLY A 193 19.27 23.60 27.95
CA GLY A 193 18.54 24.48 28.86
C GLY A 193 17.75 25.62 28.20
N ARG A 194 17.78 25.76 26.86
CA ARG A 194 16.97 26.73 26.12
C ARG A 194 15.93 26.02 25.27
N GLY A 195 14.71 26.57 25.27
CA GLY A 195 13.61 26.15 24.41
C GLY A 195 13.28 27.24 23.41
N ASP A 196 12.92 26.85 22.19
CA ASP A 196 12.38 27.75 21.17
C ASP A 196 11.21 27.06 20.47
N GLY A 197 10.23 27.86 20.08
CA GLY A 197 9.00 27.41 19.45
C GLY A 197 8.72 28.24 18.21
N SER A 198 8.20 27.61 17.18
CA SER A 198 7.76 28.31 15.98
C SER A 198 6.40 27.81 15.51
N VAL A 199 5.59 28.72 15.02
CA VAL A 199 4.28 28.45 14.40
C VAL A 199 4.32 29.02 12.99
N SER A 200 3.80 28.27 12.02
CA SER A 200 3.65 28.78 10.67
C SER A 200 2.30 28.43 10.08
N ALA A 201 1.75 29.36 9.32
CA ALA A 201 0.56 29.15 8.51
C ALA A 201 0.95 29.28 7.04
N VAL A 202 0.41 28.37 6.23
CA VAL A 202 0.70 28.25 4.80
C VAL A 202 -0.61 28.28 4.04
N TRP A 203 -0.68 29.08 2.99
CA TRP A 203 -1.75 29.04 2.00
C TRP A 203 -1.15 28.68 0.64
N LYS A 204 -1.62 27.58 0.06
CA LYS A 204 -1.22 27.10 -1.26
C LYS A 204 -2.40 27.21 -2.21
N ARG A 205 -2.17 27.77 -3.38
CA ARG A 205 -3.13 27.83 -4.47
C ARG A 205 -2.51 27.22 -5.73
N VAL A 206 -3.15 26.18 -6.25
CA VAL A 206 -2.77 25.51 -7.49
C VAL A 206 -3.78 25.92 -8.55
N ALA A 207 -3.38 26.73 -9.52
CA ALA A 207 -4.25 27.17 -10.61
C ALA A 207 -3.62 26.80 -11.95
N GLY A 208 -3.95 25.59 -12.45
CA GLY A 208 -3.41 25.05 -13.69
C GLY A 208 -1.88 24.90 -13.63
N SER A 209 -1.15 25.66 -14.45
CA SER A 209 0.32 25.65 -14.48
C SER A 209 0.99 26.53 -13.42
N TYR A 210 0.21 27.30 -12.67
CA TYR A 210 0.71 28.25 -11.66
C TYR A 210 0.51 27.68 -10.26
N ASN A 211 1.57 27.68 -9.47
CA ASN A 211 1.52 27.34 -8.06
C ASN A 211 1.97 28.55 -7.25
N LEU A 212 1.09 29.03 -6.38
CA LEU A 212 1.37 30.10 -5.44
C LEU A 212 1.35 29.54 -4.03
N GLU A 213 2.35 29.86 -3.24
CA GLU A 213 2.47 29.42 -1.85
C GLU A 213 2.90 30.62 -1.00
N ASN A 214 2.05 31.01 -0.06
CA ASN A 214 2.31 32.09 0.89
C ASN A 214 2.48 31.46 2.27
N THR A 215 3.58 31.78 2.95
CA THR A 215 3.90 31.26 4.27
C THR A 215 4.21 32.41 5.21
N ILE A 216 3.53 32.44 6.35
CA ILE A 216 3.89 33.28 7.49
C ILE A 216 4.41 32.38 8.60
N SER A 217 5.62 32.66 9.08
CA SER A 217 6.24 31.90 10.18
C SER A 217 6.66 32.84 11.29
N LEU A 218 6.22 32.55 12.52
CA LEU A 218 6.62 33.25 13.73
C LEU A 218 7.46 32.30 14.59
N SER A 219 8.62 32.76 15.04
CA SER A 219 9.44 32.14 16.08
C SER A 219 9.70 33.15 17.20
N ALA A 220 10.33 32.71 18.29
CA ALA A 220 10.70 33.62 19.38
C ALA A 220 11.68 34.73 18.93
N GLU A 221 12.51 34.44 17.93
CA GLU A 221 13.58 35.34 17.47
C GLU A 221 13.26 36.08 16.18
N SER A 222 12.34 35.57 15.35
CA SER A 222 12.07 36.18 14.05
C SER A 222 10.65 35.95 13.55
N VAL A 223 10.16 36.92 12.77
CA VAL A 223 8.93 36.80 11.99
C VAL A 223 9.33 36.79 10.52
N SER A 224 8.82 35.84 9.74
CA SER A 224 9.11 35.78 8.31
C SER A 224 7.84 35.63 7.48
N LEU A 225 7.81 36.36 6.37
CA LEU A 225 6.81 36.26 5.33
C LEU A 225 7.51 35.78 4.05
N THR A 226 7.03 34.69 3.49
CA THR A 226 7.57 34.10 2.26
C THR A 226 6.45 33.96 1.25
N CYS A 227 6.69 34.40 0.02
CA CYS A 227 5.82 34.12 -1.12
C CYS A 227 6.64 33.31 -2.12
N ARG A 228 6.10 32.20 -2.59
CA ARG A 228 6.71 31.32 -3.59
C ARG A 228 5.77 31.19 -4.77
N ALA A 229 6.20 31.69 -5.92
CA ALA A 229 5.49 31.57 -7.18
C ALA A 229 6.27 30.63 -8.10
N ALA A 230 5.64 29.53 -8.52
CA ALA A 230 6.22 28.56 -9.43
C ALA A 230 5.38 28.43 -10.71
N ARG A 231 6.05 28.38 -11.86
CA ARG A 231 5.44 28.19 -13.17
C ARG A 231 6.28 27.26 -14.02
N ASN A 232 5.62 26.33 -14.70
CA ASN A 232 6.24 25.58 -15.80
C ASN A 232 6.30 26.50 -17.02
N VAL A 233 7.51 26.95 -17.40
CA VAL A 233 7.71 27.87 -18.52
C VAL A 233 7.77 27.12 -19.84
N PHE A 234 8.46 25.97 -19.85
CA PHE A 234 8.55 25.07 -20.99
C PHE A 234 8.14 23.66 -20.57
N THR A 235 7.87 22.79 -21.55
CA THR A 235 7.52 21.37 -21.30
C THR A 235 8.54 20.61 -20.44
N ARG A 236 9.77 21.10 -20.38
CA ARG A 236 10.90 20.50 -19.65
C ARG A 236 11.51 21.41 -18.58
N ALA A 237 10.99 22.61 -18.37
CA ALA A 237 11.60 23.60 -17.47
C ALA A 237 10.59 24.31 -16.57
N ALA A 238 10.97 24.48 -15.31
CA ALA A 238 10.20 25.21 -14.31
C ALA A 238 11.02 26.36 -13.74
N VAL A 239 10.34 27.47 -13.53
CA VAL A 239 10.89 28.67 -12.88
C VAL A 239 10.15 28.87 -11.57
N ILE A 240 10.89 29.13 -10.50
CA ILE A 240 10.35 29.46 -9.19
C ILE A 240 11.02 30.75 -8.72
N VAL A 241 10.19 31.67 -8.25
CA VAL A 241 10.59 32.93 -7.64
C VAL A 241 10.06 32.93 -6.22
N GLN A 242 10.95 33.13 -5.24
CA GLN A 242 10.62 33.06 -3.84
C GLN A 242 11.18 34.27 -3.08
N PRO A 243 10.51 35.43 -3.11
CA PRO A 243 10.79 36.54 -2.20
C PRO A 243 10.42 36.19 -0.76
N GLN A 244 11.26 36.63 0.16
CA GLN A 244 11.06 36.50 1.60
C GLN A 244 11.45 37.79 2.30
N LEU A 245 10.68 38.13 3.33
CA LEU A 245 10.97 39.23 4.24
C LEU A 245 11.06 38.65 5.65
N GLN A 246 12.20 38.79 6.30
CA GLN A 246 12.39 38.32 7.67
C GLN A 246 12.68 39.53 8.58
N TYR A 247 11.87 39.69 9.62
CA TYR A 247 12.13 40.62 10.70
C TYR A 247 12.80 39.87 11.85
N ASN A 248 14.01 40.30 12.21
CA ASN A 248 14.72 39.79 13.37
C ASN A 248 14.37 40.64 14.61
N MET A 249 13.79 40.00 15.62
CA MET A 249 13.31 40.67 16.83
C MET A 249 14.45 41.20 17.71
N LEU A 250 15.61 40.53 17.69
CA LEU A 250 16.77 40.89 18.54
C LEU A 250 17.54 42.11 18.01
N HIS A 251 17.65 42.24 16.70
CA HIS A 251 18.39 43.34 16.05
C HIS A 251 17.49 44.43 15.49
N GLU A 252 16.17 44.28 15.63
CA GLU A 252 15.15 45.18 15.07
C GLU A 252 15.38 45.46 13.57
N ALA A 253 15.88 44.46 12.84
CA ALA A 253 16.32 44.58 11.46
C ALA A 253 15.45 43.76 10.51
N ILE A 254 15.12 44.35 9.37
CA ILE A 254 14.40 43.68 8.28
C ILE A 254 15.42 43.18 7.27
N ILE A 255 15.41 41.88 7.01
CA ILE A 255 16.28 41.18 6.07
C ILE A 255 15.41 40.75 4.87
N PRO A 256 15.42 41.51 3.76
CA PRO A 256 14.81 41.06 2.51
C PRO A 256 15.70 40.01 1.84
N SER A 257 15.10 38.97 1.27
CA SER A 257 15.81 37.98 0.47
C SER A 257 14.97 37.53 -0.73
N ILE A 258 15.63 37.07 -1.78
CA ILE A 258 14.97 36.49 -2.95
C ILE A 258 15.73 35.26 -3.41
N ALA A 259 14.99 34.17 -3.63
CA ALA A 259 15.51 32.95 -4.23
C ALA A 259 14.90 32.77 -5.62
N MET A 260 15.78 32.58 -6.61
CA MET A 260 15.41 32.28 -8.00
C MET A 260 15.86 30.86 -8.32
N ILE A 261 14.93 29.99 -8.71
CA ILE A 261 15.21 28.60 -9.04
C ILE A 261 14.81 28.34 -10.48
N TYR A 262 15.77 27.85 -11.27
CA TYR A 262 15.55 27.34 -12.61
C TYR A 262 15.86 25.85 -12.62
N SER A 263 14.88 25.01 -12.95
CA SER A 263 15.08 23.57 -13.11
C SER A 263 14.70 23.13 -14.52
N MET A 264 15.50 22.24 -15.10
CA MET A 264 15.31 21.77 -16.47
C MET A 264 15.75 20.31 -16.64
N ARG A 265 14.97 19.54 -17.39
CA ARG A 265 15.37 18.21 -17.87
C ARG A 265 16.32 18.37 -19.07
N LEU A 266 17.62 18.22 -18.82
CA LEU A 266 18.69 18.32 -19.83
C LEU A 266 18.64 17.14 -20.81
N HIS A 267 18.46 15.92 -20.29
CA HIS A 267 18.33 14.69 -21.06
C HIS A 267 17.33 13.75 -20.37
N THR A 268 16.93 12.66 -21.02
CA THR A 268 16.06 11.63 -20.45
C THR A 268 16.49 11.15 -19.05
N ARG A 269 17.80 11.03 -18.81
CA ARG A 269 18.39 10.58 -17.53
C ARG A 269 19.08 11.70 -16.74
N TRP A 270 19.04 12.95 -17.21
CA TRP A 270 19.79 14.05 -16.60
C TRP A 270 18.87 15.24 -16.35
N GLN A 271 18.86 15.69 -15.11
CA GLN A 271 18.13 16.87 -14.67
C GLN A 271 19.12 17.87 -14.08
N GLY A 272 19.00 19.13 -14.47
CA GLY A 272 19.80 20.23 -13.94
C GLY A 272 18.91 21.20 -13.20
N SER A 273 19.44 21.80 -12.13
CA SER A 273 18.85 23.00 -11.55
C SER A 273 19.89 23.99 -11.08
N ILE A 274 19.55 25.27 -11.18
CA ILE A 274 20.34 26.39 -10.71
C ILE A 274 19.47 27.15 -9.71
N VAL A 275 20.02 27.41 -8.54
CA VAL A 275 19.39 28.18 -7.46
C VAL A 275 20.28 29.38 -7.17
N LEU A 276 19.73 30.57 -7.32
CA LEU A 276 20.37 31.83 -6.96
C LEU A 276 19.65 32.41 -5.75
N ASN A 277 20.35 32.48 -4.62
CA ASN A 277 19.89 33.11 -3.40
C ASN A 277 20.59 34.46 -3.23
N ILE A 278 19.79 35.52 -3.15
CA ILE A 278 20.28 36.89 -2.92
C ILE A 278 19.71 37.35 -1.59
N SER A 279 20.60 37.73 -0.67
CA SER A 279 20.25 38.36 0.59
C SER A 279 21.37 39.29 1.06
N PRO A 280 21.09 40.28 1.92
CA PRO A 280 22.11 41.17 2.46
C PRO A 280 23.25 40.45 3.19
N ILE A 281 23.00 39.24 3.72
CA ILE A 281 23.91 38.53 4.62
C ILE A 281 24.53 37.29 3.96
N ALA A 282 23.78 36.56 3.13
CA ALA A 282 24.20 35.28 2.58
C ALA A 282 23.77 35.14 1.10
N ASN A 283 24.69 35.49 0.19
CA ASN A 283 24.53 35.24 -1.24
C ASN A 283 25.08 33.84 -1.60
N ALA A 284 24.36 33.10 -2.43
CA ALA A 284 24.81 31.80 -2.90
C ALA A 284 24.26 31.47 -4.30
N LEU A 285 25.10 30.86 -5.13
CA LEU A 285 24.73 30.26 -6.40
C LEU A 285 24.98 28.75 -6.33
N THR A 286 23.92 27.95 -6.35
CA THR A 286 24.00 26.49 -6.33
C THR A 286 23.61 25.91 -7.69
N THR A 287 24.52 25.15 -8.29
CA THR A 287 24.26 24.37 -9.51
C THR A 287 24.22 22.90 -9.15
N THR A 288 23.13 22.21 -9.48
CA THR A 288 22.92 20.80 -9.17
C THR A 288 22.64 20.00 -10.44
N MET A 289 23.24 18.82 -10.54
CA MET A 289 23.05 17.87 -11.63
C MET A 289 22.66 16.51 -11.05
N VAL A 290 21.53 15.97 -11.52
CA VAL A 290 20.96 14.69 -11.05
C VAL A 290 20.97 13.71 -12.21
N HIS A 291 21.67 12.59 -12.02
CA HIS A 291 21.59 11.42 -12.89
C HIS A 291 20.54 10.46 -12.36
N THR A 292 19.55 10.13 -13.18
CA THR A 292 18.45 9.23 -12.82
C THR A 292 18.50 7.92 -13.58
N GLU A 293 18.23 6.81 -12.89
CA GLU A 293 18.06 5.48 -13.44
C GLU A 293 16.75 4.89 -12.91
N ASN A 294 15.92 4.30 -13.78
CA ASN A 294 14.61 3.74 -13.44
C ASN A 294 13.70 4.70 -12.63
N ASN A 295 13.65 5.98 -13.02
CA ASN A 295 12.90 7.05 -12.34
C ASN A 295 13.37 7.38 -10.89
N HIS A 296 14.54 6.90 -10.48
CA HIS A 296 15.15 7.23 -9.20
C HIS A 296 16.52 7.89 -9.39
N ALA A 297 16.94 8.74 -8.45
CA ALA A 297 18.27 9.34 -8.49
C ALA A 297 19.34 8.26 -8.21
N LYS A 298 20.34 8.16 -9.09
CA LYS A 298 21.51 7.28 -8.92
C LYS A 298 22.73 8.06 -8.46
N ALA A 299 22.95 9.24 -9.04
CA ALA A 299 24.04 10.13 -8.64
C ALA A 299 23.57 11.58 -8.64
N VAL A 300 24.01 12.35 -7.66
CA VAL A 300 23.73 13.78 -7.54
C VAL A 300 25.03 14.52 -7.27
N GLY A 301 25.33 15.52 -8.09
CA GLY A 301 26.41 16.46 -7.86
C GLY A 301 25.86 17.87 -7.68
N SER A 302 26.29 18.57 -6.63
CA SER A 302 25.93 19.97 -6.41
C SER A 302 27.16 20.79 -6.05
N LEU A 303 27.33 21.91 -6.76
CA LEU A 303 28.34 22.93 -6.50
C LEU A 303 27.62 24.18 -6.00
N THR A 304 27.96 24.64 -4.79
CA THR A 304 27.47 25.89 -4.22
C THR A 304 28.63 26.88 -4.11
N LEU A 305 28.52 28.00 -4.81
CA LEU A 305 29.43 29.13 -4.71
C LEU A 305 28.80 30.16 -3.78
N SER A 306 29.44 30.41 -2.64
CA SER A 306 29.03 31.43 -1.67
C SER A 306 30.28 32.11 -1.10
N PRO A 307 30.26 33.43 -0.86
CA PRO A 307 31.39 34.13 -0.24
C PRO A 307 31.78 33.57 1.14
N ILE A 308 30.81 33.02 1.89
CA ILE A 308 31.01 32.57 3.27
C ILE A 308 31.34 31.07 3.33
N ASN A 309 30.60 30.24 2.59
CA ASN A 309 30.77 28.79 2.65
C ASN A 309 30.49 28.12 1.30
N SER A 310 31.49 28.20 0.41
CA SER A 310 31.46 27.45 -0.84
C SER A 310 31.63 25.95 -0.58
N ASN A 311 30.83 25.12 -1.26
CA ASN A 311 30.86 23.69 -1.06
C ASN A 311 30.57 22.89 -2.33
N VAL A 312 31.08 21.66 -2.35
CA VAL A 312 30.79 20.63 -3.34
C VAL A 312 30.21 19.44 -2.61
N ARG A 313 29.05 18.94 -3.04
CA ARG A 313 28.44 17.72 -2.49
C ARG A 313 28.23 16.72 -3.61
N LEU A 314 28.68 15.50 -3.37
CA LEU A 314 28.48 14.35 -4.24
C LEU A 314 27.70 13.29 -3.47
N VAL A 315 26.69 12.71 -4.11
CA VAL A 315 25.84 11.68 -3.53
C VAL A 315 25.67 10.56 -4.55
N TYR A 316 25.79 9.32 -4.08
CA TYR A 316 25.59 8.12 -4.88
C TYR A 316 24.62 7.18 -4.18
N TYR A 317 23.66 6.64 -4.94
CA TYR A 317 22.61 5.76 -4.45
C TYR A 317 22.81 4.35 -5.00
N ILE A 318 22.85 3.37 -4.11
CA ILE A 318 22.85 1.94 -4.42
C ILE A 318 21.50 1.38 -3.97
N ARG A 319 20.71 0.87 -4.92
CA ARG A 319 19.41 0.27 -4.63
C ARG A 319 19.47 -1.24 -4.80
N LYS A 320 18.95 -1.98 -3.83
CA LYS A 320 18.73 -3.44 -3.93
C LYS A 320 17.22 -3.71 -3.92
N PRO A 321 16.61 -3.97 -5.09
CA PRO A 321 15.16 -4.11 -5.20
C PRO A 321 14.60 -5.31 -4.42
N GLU A 322 15.37 -6.41 -4.31
CA GLU A 322 14.98 -7.63 -3.57
C GLU A 322 14.60 -7.34 -2.11
N ASN A 323 15.27 -6.37 -1.47
CA ASN A 323 15.04 -6.03 -0.06
C ASN A 323 14.31 -4.69 0.12
N ASP A 324 13.86 -4.05 -0.96
CA ASP A 324 13.46 -2.63 -1.03
C ASP A 324 14.36 -1.73 -0.17
N SER A 325 15.67 -1.87 -0.34
CA SER A 325 16.69 -1.14 0.41
C SER A 325 17.47 -0.17 -0.47
N ILE A 326 17.84 0.96 0.13
CA ILE A 326 18.56 2.05 -0.52
C ILE A 326 19.73 2.44 0.38
N THR A 327 20.93 2.39 -0.17
CA THR A 327 22.14 2.88 0.49
C THR A 327 22.58 4.18 -0.20
N GLU A 328 22.62 5.27 0.56
CA GLU A 328 23.17 6.57 0.14
C GLU A 328 24.61 6.70 0.64
N MET A 329 25.54 6.97 -0.25
CA MET A 329 26.92 7.35 0.07
C MET A 329 27.10 8.80 -0.35
N SER A 330 27.48 9.66 0.59
CA SER A 330 27.65 11.09 0.31
C SER A 330 28.96 11.63 0.86
N VAL A 331 29.53 12.59 0.14
CA VAL A 331 30.68 13.36 0.59
C VAL A 331 30.39 14.83 0.29
N GLN A 332 30.55 15.67 1.31
CA GLN A 332 30.48 17.12 1.17
C GLN A 332 31.85 17.73 1.50
N LEU A 333 32.43 18.41 0.53
CA LEU A 333 33.64 19.21 0.65
C LEU A 333 33.21 20.66 0.86
N THR A 334 33.62 21.26 1.96
CA THR A 334 33.37 22.66 2.28
C THR A 334 34.69 23.41 2.37
N THR A 335 34.66 24.74 2.43
CA THR A 335 35.86 25.55 2.70
C THR A 335 36.54 25.19 4.01
N TYR A 336 35.78 24.70 5.00
CA TYR A 336 36.28 24.43 6.36
C TYR A 336 36.58 22.96 6.63
N GLY A 337 36.20 22.03 5.74
CA GLY A 337 36.26 20.63 6.08
C GLY A 337 35.55 19.68 5.13
N VAL A 338 35.60 18.39 5.48
CA VAL A 338 35.05 17.27 4.72
C VAL A 338 34.07 16.50 5.57
N ASN A 339 32.88 16.25 5.02
CA ASN A 339 31.78 15.57 5.70
C ASN A 339 31.33 14.34 4.89
N PRO A 340 31.98 13.16 5.07
CA PRO A 340 31.47 11.92 4.52
C PRO A 340 30.32 11.36 5.37
N ALA A 341 29.33 10.79 4.71
CA ALA A 341 28.23 10.10 5.37
C ALA A 341 27.72 8.91 4.55
N ILE A 342 27.28 7.87 5.25
CA ILE A 342 26.62 6.69 4.68
C ILE A 342 25.26 6.50 5.36
N SER A 343 24.21 6.36 4.57
CA SER A 343 22.84 6.12 5.08
C SER A 343 22.27 4.88 4.44
N MET A 344 21.70 3.99 5.25
CA MET A 344 21.05 2.76 4.82
C MET A 344 19.58 2.86 5.19
N ASP A 345 18.70 2.79 4.21
CA ASP A 345 17.24 2.81 4.37
C ASP A 345 16.65 1.49 3.88
N ARG A 346 15.68 0.94 4.62
CA ARG A 346 15.00 -0.31 4.27
C ARG A 346 13.53 -0.24 4.68
N ARG A 347 12.67 -0.77 3.82
CA ARG A 347 11.26 -1.00 4.15
C ARG A 347 11.11 -2.12 5.19
N LEU A 348 10.42 -1.83 6.28
CA LEU A 348 10.09 -2.80 7.32
C LEU A 348 8.69 -3.39 7.09
N SER A 349 7.69 -2.55 6.81
CA SER A 349 6.30 -2.99 6.56
C SER A 349 5.66 -2.24 5.39
N ARG A 350 4.37 -2.48 5.13
CA ARG A 350 3.60 -1.75 4.12
C ARG A 350 3.72 -0.23 4.25
N TYR A 351 3.80 0.28 5.49
CA TYR A 351 3.79 1.72 5.77
C TYR A 351 5.02 2.21 6.54
N SER A 352 5.95 1.33 6.91
CA SER A 352 7.11 1.72 7.70
C SER A 352 8.46 1.49 7.02
N ARG A 353 9.38 2.43 7.24
CA ARG A 353 10.78 2.39 6.80
C ARG A 353 11.71 2.69 7.96
N ILE A 354 12.77 1.89 8.08
CA ILE A 354 13.84 2.08 9.05
C ILE A 354 15.09 2.53 8.30
N SER A 355 15.74 3.56 8.80
CA SER A 355 17.02 4.03 8.29
C SER A 355 18.07 4.16 9.40
N CYS A 356 19.31 3.83 9.09
CA CYS A 356 20.48 4.03 9.95
C CYS A 356 21.53 4.79 9.15
N SER A 357 22.12 5.84 9.72
CA SER A 357 23.06 6.68 9.00
C SER A 357 24.22 7.15 9.85
N PHE A 358 25.43 7.05 9.33
CA PHE A 358 26.67 7.44 9.97
C PHE A 358 27.22 8.67 9.29
N HIS A 359 27.56 9.69 10.08
CA HIS A 359 28.08 10.95 9.59
C HIS A 359 29.36 11.27 10.34
N PHE A 360 30.37 11.67 9.59
CA PHE A 360 31.64 12.13 10.13
C PHE A 360 31.93 13.52 9.58
N SER A 361 32.57 14.36 10.39
CA SER A 361 32.98 15.70 10.01
C SER A 361 34.43 15.95 10.44
N PHE A 362 35.27 16.35 9.51
CA PHE A 362 36.68 16.72 9.74
C PHE A 362 36.87 18.20 9.33
N PRO A 363 37.59 19.03 10.10
CA PRO A 363 38.55 18.72 11.17
C PRO A 363 37.96 18.58 12.58
N SER A 364 36.66 18.84 12.77
CA SER A 364 36.02 18.79 14.10
C SER A 364 35.94 17.39 14.72
N CYS A 365 36.28 16.34 13.96
CA CYS A 365 36.20 14.93 14.36
C CYS A 365 34.84 14.52 14.96
N LEU A 366 33.76 15.18 14.51
CA LEU A 366 32.40 14.89 15.00
C LEU A 366 31.90 13.63 14.30
N LEU A 367 31.65 12.58 15.07
CA LEU A 367 31.05 11.32 14.63
C LEU A 367 29.69 11.16 15.28
N TYR A 368 28.64 11.01 14.47
CA TYR A 368 27.31 10.72 14.98
C TYR A 368 26.56 9.74 14.09
N THR A 369 25.64 9.01 14.71
CA THR A 369 24.69 8.14 14.01
C THR A 369 23.27 8.67 14.15
N LYS A 370 22.43 8.44 13.15
CA LYS A 370 20.99 8.72 13.22
C LYS A 370 20.20 7.47 12.83
N PHE A 371 19.30 7.08 13.72
CA PHE A 371 18.27 6.07 13.50
C PHE A 371 16.95 6.77 13.19
N LYS A 372 16.30 6.40 12.10
CA LYS A 372 15.04 6.99 11.65
C LYS A 372 14.01 5.91 11.42
N LEU A 373 12.83 6.07 12.02
CA LEU A 373 11.66 5.25 11.73
C LEU A 373 10.59 6.16 11.11
N LYS A 374 10.26 5.92 9.84
CA LYS A 374 9.08 6.52 9.21
C LYS A 374 7.94 5.53 9.33
N ALA A 375 6.82 5.90 9.96
CA ALA A 375 5.62 5.08 10.08
C ALA A 375 4.43 5.87 9.53
N GLY A 376 4.09 5.60 8.26
CA GLY A 376 3.11 6.39 7.51
C GLY A 376 3.55 7.85 7.40
N GLN A 377 2.75 8.74 7.96
CA GLN A 377 3.00 10.19 7.97
C GLN A 377 3.82 10.67 9.20
N SER A 378 4.11 9.77 10.14
CA SER A 378 4.91 10.07 11.33
C SER A 378 6.38 9.69 11.12
N THR A 379 7.30 10.51 11.63
CA THR A 379 8.74 10.21 11.59
C THR A 379 9.38 10.37 12.96
N PHE A 380 10.08 9.33 13.41
CA PHE A 380 10.84 9.30 14.65
C PHE A 380 12.33 9.27 14.33
N ASP A 381 13.07 10.30 14.73
CA ASP A 381 14.50 10.44 14.51
C ASP A 381 15.24 10.39 15.85
N TRP A 382 16.18 9.46 16.01
CA TRP A 382 17.07 9.39 17.16
C TRP A 382 18.51 9.56 16.70
N GLN A 383 19.12 10.67 17.09
CA GLN A 383 20.52 10.97 16.82
C GLN A 383 21.37 10.70 18.05
N ILE A 384 22.48 9.99 17.86
CA ILE A 384 23.46 9.68 18.90
C ILE A 384 24.82 10.23 18.47
N VAL A 385 25.36 11.18 19.24
CA VAL A 385 26.73 11.66 19.08
C VAL A 385 27.68 10.67 19.75
N LEU A 386 28.61 10.14 18.97
CA LEU A 386 29.58 9.12 19.40
C LEU A 386 30.94 9.73 19.71
N CYS A 387 31.32 10.79 18.99
CA CYS A 387 32.58 11.50 19.18
C CYS A 387 32.40 12.96 18.83
N ASP A 388 32.94 13.86 19.63
CA ASP A 388 33.00 15.31 19.40
C ASP A 388 34.42 15.86 19.60
N ASP A 389 35.38 14.99 19.92
CA ASP A 389 36.77 15.34 20.18
C ASP A 389 37.73 14.50 19.32
N LYS A 390 38.85 15.10 18.91
CA LYS A 390 39.88 14.46 18.09
C LYS A 390 40.60 13.35 18.87
N GLU A 391 40.87 13.55 20.15
CA GLU A 391 41.60 12.58 20.98
C GLU A 391 40.76 11.35 21.30
N ALA A 392 39.44 11.49 21.35
CA ALA A 392 38.50 10.40 21.58
C ALA A 392 38.14 9.60 20.31
N LEU A 393 38.56 10.02 19.11
CA LEU A 393 38.10 9.44 17.84
C LEU A 393 38.37 7.94 17.72
N SER A 394 39.59 7.49 18.03
CA SER A 394 39.97 6.08 17.92
C SER A 394 39.14 5.19 18.85
N ARG A 395 38.98 5.59 20.11
CA ARG A 395 38.14 4.92 21.11
C ARG A 395 36.67 4.92 20.71
N SER A 396 36.16 6.06 20.25
CA SER A 396 34.75 6.20 19.86
C SER A 396 34.40 5.34 18.64
N VAL A 397 35.32 5.22 17.68
CA VAL A 397 35.15 4.29 16.55
C VAL A 397 35.21 2.84 17.03
N LEU A 398 36.14 2.51 17.93
CA LEU A 398 36.30 1.14 18.42
C LEU A 398 35.12 0.68 19.29
N TYR A 399 34.79 1.43 20.34
CA TYR A 399 33.72 1.11 21.30
C TYR A 399 32.32 1.51 20.81
N GLY A 400 32.20 2.59 20.05
CA GLY A 400 30.90 3.10 19.57
C GLY A 400 30.43 2.53 18.24
N VAL A 401 31.34 1.98 17.41
CA VAL A 401 30.98 1.46 16.08
C VAL A 401 31.45 0.02 15.89
N ALA A 402 32.75 -0.26 16.01
CA ALA A 402 33.32 -1.57 15.63
C ALA A 402 32.83 -2.69 16.56
N ILE A 403 33.00 -2.55 17.88
CA ILE A 403 32.59 -3.58 18.85
C ILE A 403 31.08 -3.86 18.78
N PRO A 404 30.17 -2.86 18.83
CA PRO A 404 28.73 -3.11 18.68
C PRO A 404 28.36 -3.78 17.35
N TYR A 405 29.02 -3.42 16.25
CA TYR A 405 28.76 -4.04 14.95
C TYR A 405 29.20 -5.51 14.94
N PHE A 406 30.43 -5.81 15.35
CA PHE A 406 30.94 -7.17 15.34
C PHE A 406 30.25 -8.06 16.38
N SER A 407 29.90 -7.52 17.56
CA SER A 407 29.13 -8.25 18.57
C SER A 407 27.73 -8.58 18.05
N PHE A 408 27.08 -7.68 17.33
CA PHE A 408 25.80 -7.93 16.68
C PHE A 408 25.91 -9.02 15.60
N GLN A 409 26.94 -8.98 14.75
CA GLN A 409 27.15 -10.03 13.74
C GLN A 409 27.43 -11.39 14.37
N LEU A 410 28.24 -11.42 15.44
CA LEU A 410 28.52 -12.64 16.19
C LEU A 410 27.26 -13.21 16.84
N ALA A 411 26.46 -12.36 17.49
CA ALA A 411 25.19 -12.76 18.09
C ALA A 411 24.22 -13.32 17.05
N LYS A 412 24.16 -12.72 15.85
CA LYS A 412 23.33 -13.21 14.74
C LYS A 412 23.74 -14.61 14.28
N VAL A 413 25.04 -14.94 14.32
CA VAL A 413 25.56 -16.26 13.96
C VAL A 413 25.25 -17.29 15.05
N ILE A 414 25.49 -16.94 16.32
CA ILE A 414 25.26 -17.83 17.48
C ILE A 414 23.77 -18.15 17.64
N PHE A 415 22.91 -17.14 17.55
CA PHE A 415 21.47 -17.26 17.73
C PHE A 415 20.70 -17.40 16.41
N ARG A 416 21.33 -17.98 15.39
CA ARG A 416 20.75 -18.09 14.04
C ARG A 416 19.33 -18.66 13.98
N PRO A 417 18.98 -19.77 14.68
CA PRO A 417 17.62 -20.32 14.61
C PRO A 417 16.58 -19.34 15.17
N TRP A 418 16.93 -18.66 16.25
CA TRP A 418 16.08 -17.65 16.86
C TRP A 418 15.96 -16.40 15.97
N TRP A 419 17.06 -15.99 15.33
CA TRP A 419 17.08 -14.86 14.42
C TRP A 419 16.23 -15.09 13.16
N GLU A 420 16.27 -16.30 12.59
CA GLU A 420 15.43 -16.68 11.44
C GLU A 420 13.95 -16.66 11.81
N LYS A 421 13.59 -17.20 12.99
CA LYS A 421 12.23 -17.10 13.53
C LYS A 421 11.79 -15.66 13.80
N PHE A 422 12.71 -14.81 14.27
CA PHE A 422 12.42 -13.39 14.48
C PHE A 422 12.20 -12.66 13.15
N LYS A 423 13.04 -12.93 12.14
CA LYS A 423 12.91 -12.35 10.80
C LYS A 423 11.58 -12.73 10.14
N SER A 424 11.13 -13.97 10.27
CA SER A 424 9.87 -14.41 9.68
C SER A 424 8.64 -13.73 10.30
N MET A 425 8.71 -13.28 11.56
CA MET A 425 7.63 -12.49 12.17
C MET A 425 7.45 -11.10 11.55
N PHE A 426 8.48 -10.55 10.89
CA PHE A 426 8.42 -9.25 10.22
C PHE A 426 8.24 -9.36 8.70
N GLU A 427 8.38 -10.56 8.12
CA GLU A 427 8.08 -10.79 6.72
C GLU A 427 6.56 -10.82 6.53
N ASP A 428 6.04 -9.76 5.90
CA ASP A 428 4.62 -9.59 5.66
C ASP A 428 4.18 -10.43 4.44
N ASN A 429 4.02 -11.74 4.67
CA ASN A 429 3.56 -12.69 3.65
C ASN A 429 2.04 -12.65 3.45
N SER A 430 1.36 -11.59 3.92
CA SER A 430 -0.10 -11.43 3.81
C SER A 430 -0.61 -11.58 2.39
N ARG A 431 0.09 -11.05 1.36
CA ARG A 431 -0.34 -11.20 -0.04
C ARG A 431 -0.23 -12.64 -0.55
N GLU A 432 0.82 -13.34 -0.16
CA GLU A 432 1.00 -14.75 -0.54
C GLU A 432 -0.08 -15.60 0.13
N GLN A 433 -0.36 -15.32 1.41
CA GLN A 433 -1.45 -15.97 2.16
C GLN A 433 -2.83 -15.66 1.58
N GLU A 434 -3.13 -14.40 1.24
CA GLU A 434 -4.40 -14.00 0.60
C GLU A 434 -4.59 -14.72 -0.74
N VAL A 435 -3.55 -14.79 -1.57
CA VAL A 435 -3.59 -15.50 -2.87
C VAL A 435 -3.76 -16.99 -2.67
N ASP A 436 -3.09 -17.59 -1.69
CA ASP A 436 -3.20 -19.02 -1.40
C ASP A 436 -4.58 -19.39 -0.84
N VAL A 437 -5.17 -18.54 0.00
CA VAL A 437 -6.54 -18.70 0.52
C VAL A 437 -7.55 -18.58 -0.63
N ALA A 438 -7.42 -17.57 -1.50
CA ALA A 438 -8.30 -17.40 -2.65
C ALA A 438 -8.25 -18.61 -3.59
N LYS A 439 -7.06 -19.12 -3.92
CA LYS A 439 -6.90 -20.32 -4.76
C LYS A 439 -7.54 -21.56 -4.12
N LYS A 440 -7.46 -21.69 -2.80
CA LYS A 440 -8.08 -22.79 -2.06
C LYS A 440 -9.61 -22.71 -2.13
N GLU A 441 -10.18 -21.52 -2.00
CA GLU A 441 -11.63 -21.28 -2.12
C GLU A 441 -12.12 -21.53 -3.56
N GLU A 442 -11.40 -21.03 -4.56
CA GLU A 442 -11.69 -21.30 -5.98
C GLU A 442 -11.67 -22.80 -6.28
N ALA A 443 -10.64 -23.53 -5.82
CA ALA A 443 -10.55 -24.96 -5.98
C ALA A 443 -11.72 -25.69 -5.30
N ALA A 444 -12.08 -25.31 -4.07
CA ALA A 444 -13.22 -25.89 -3.35
C ALA A 444 -14.55 -25.63 -4.08
N ASN A 445 -14.74 -24.42 -4.62
CA ASN A 445 -15.93 -24.07 -5.40
C ASN A 445 -16.00 -24.92 -6.68
N ILE A 446 -14.89 -25.07 -7.42
CA ILE A 446 -14.84 -25.92 -8.61
C ILE A 446 -15.13 -27.38 -8.27
N VAL A 447 -14.56 -27.91 -7.18
CA VAL A 447 -14.84 -29.27 -6.70
C VAL A 447 -16.34 -29.45 -6.40
N SER A 448 -16.99 -28.45 -5.81
CA SER A 448 -18.43 -28.51 -5.51
C SER A 448 -19.29 -28.54 -6.78
N LEU A 449 -18.93 -27.75 -7.80
CA LEU A 449 -19.61 -27.73 -9.10
C LEU A 449 -19.39 -29.03 -9.88
N MET A 450 -18.19 -29.61 -9.80
CA MET A 450 -17.85 -30.85 -10.50
C MET A 450 -18.48 -32.09 -9.86
N ARG A 451 -18.98 -32.03 -8.62
CA ARG A 451 -19.54 -33.18 -7.90
C ARG A 451 -20.71 -33.84 -8.66
N ALA A 452 -21.67 -33.04 -9.13
CA ALA A 452 -22.81 -33.56 -9.88
C ALA A 452 -22.37 -34.24 -11.20
N THR A 453 -21.41 -33.64 -11.89
CA THR A 453 -20.82 -34.19 -13.11
C THR A 453 -20.04 -35.47 -12.85
N ALA A 454 -19.23 -35.51 -11.77
CA ALA A 454 -18.46 -36.68 -11.36
C ALA A 454 -19.38 -37.85 -10.99
N GLU A 455 -20.47 -37.60 -10.27
CA GLU A 455 -21.46 -38.65 -9.94
C GLU A 455 -22.18 -39.19 -11.17
N ARG A 456 -22.53 -38.31 -12.13
CA ARG A 456 -23.11 -38.72 -13.40
C ARG A 456 -22.15 -39.61 -14.20
N ILE A 457 -20.90 -39.15 -14.38
CA ILE A 457 -19.87 -39.90 -15.10
C ILE A 457 -19.59 -41.22 -14.38
N LYS A 458 -19.53 -41.24 -13.05
CA LYS A 458 -19.36 -42.47 -12.26
C LYS A 458 -20.45 -43.50 -12.57
N ARG A 459 -21.73 -43.12 -12.59
CA ARG A 459 -22.84 -44.04 -12.93
C ARG A 459 -22.75 -44.53 -14.37
N ASP A 460 -22.39 -43.65 -15.31
CA ASP A 460 -22.22 -44.00 -16.72
C ASP A 460 -21.06 -45.00 -16.91
N GLU A 461 -19.94 -44.80 -16.22
CA GLU A 461 -18.78 -45.69 -16.25
C GLU A 461 -19.04 -47.02 -15.52
N GLU A 462 -19.82 -47.02 -14.43
CA GLU A 462 -20.27 -48.26 -13.75
C GLU A 462 -21.05 -49.17 -14.70
N SER A 463 -21.94 -48.61 -15.53
CA SER A 463 -22.72 -49.38 -16.51
C SER A 463 -21.85 -50.03 -17.61
N LYS A 464 -20.71 -49.41 -17.93
CA LYS A 464 -19.78 -49.86 -18.97
C LYS A 464 -18.58 -50.65 -18.42
N GLN A 465 -18.52 -50.87 -17.10
CA GLN A 465 -17.35 -51.40 -16.40
C GLN A 465 -16.05 -50.63 -16.72
N GLY A 466 -16.19 -49.33 -16.84
CA GLY A 466 -15.12 -48.40 -17.17
C GLY A 466 -14.25 -47.99 -15.98
N VAL A 467 -13.61 -46.83 -16.08
CA VAL A 467 -12.67 -46.34 -15.05
C VAL A 467 -13.45 -45.60 -13.97
N ILE A 468 -13.38 -46.11 -12.73
CA ILE A 468 -14.00 -45.51 -11.55
C ILE A 468 -12.92 -45.20 -10.54
N ILE A 469 -12.75 -43.94 -10.17
CA ILE A 469 -11.75 -43.50 -9.20
C ILE A 469 -12.33 -43.67 -7.81
N GLU A 470 -11.69 -44.51 -7.00
CA GLU A 470 -12.07 -44.73 -5.61
C GLU A 470 -11.51 -43.66 -4.69
N SER A 471 -10.23 -43.35 -4.85
CA SER A 471 -9.56 -42.31 -4.07
C SER A 471 -8.39 -41.73 -4.83
N ALA A 472 -8.25 -40.41 -4.76
CA ALA A 472 -7.10 -39.73 -5.31
C ALA A 472 -6.61 -38.64 -4.35
N LYS A 473 -5.33 -38.71 -3.99
CA LYS A 473 -4.69 -37.79 -3.04
C LYS A 473 -3.51 -37.11 -3.70
N TYR A 474 -3.48 -35.79 -3.63
CA TYR A 474 -2.38 -34.96 -4.12
C TYR A 474 -1.75 -34.18 -2.97
N GLY A 475 -0.43 -34.16 -2.89
CA GLY A 475 0.24 -33.35 -1.87
C GLY A 475 1.73 -33.63 -1.75
N GLN A 476 2.30 -33.11 -0.65
CA GLN A 476 3.73 -33.20 -0.38
C GLN A 476 4.20 -34.65 -0.34
N CYS A 477 5.29 -34.92 -1.06
CA CYS A 477 5.96 -36.22 -1.01
C CYS A 477 7.15 -36.18 -0.07
N ASP A 478 7.36 -37.27 0.68
CA ASP A 478 8.66 -37.51 1.29
C ASP A 478 9.61 -38.13 0.26
N VAL A 479 10.82 -37.58 0.12
CA VAL A 479 11.86 -38.13 -0.76
C VAL A 479 12.71 -39.17 -0.01
N SER A 480 12.52 -39.33 1.31
CA SER A 480 13.41 -40.10 2.20
C SER A 480 13.31 -41.63 2.15
N GLY A 481 12.65 -42.25 1.17
CA GLY A 481 12.42 -43.70 1.12
C GLY A 481 12.48 -44.34 -0.26
N THR A 482 12.50 -45.68 -0.30
CA THR A 482 12.52 -46.49 -1.54
C THR A 482 11.21 -46.41 -2.33
N ARG A 483 10.12 -45.92 -1.70
CA ARG A 483 8.81 -45.72 -2.31
C ARG A 483 8.31 -44.33 -1.95
N ALA A 484 8.05 -43.52 -2.96
CA ALA A 484 7.49 -42.18 -2.82
C ALA A 484 5.96 -42.26 -2.68
N TYR A 485 5.41 -41.70 -1.60
CA TYR A 485 3.98 -41.57 -1.34
C TYR A 485 3.67 -40.18 -0.77
N PRO A 486 2.47 -39.64 -0.99
CA PRO A 486 2.06 -38.40 -0.36
C PRO A 486 1.95 -38.59 1.17
N LEU A 487 2.62 -37.72 1.93
CA LEU A 487 2.57 -37.71 3.39
C LEU A 487 1.17 -37.33 3.87
N ALA A 488 0.48 -38.21 4.60
CA ALA A 488 -0.83 -37.89 5.16
C ALA A 488 -0.72 -36.70 6.15
N GLY A 489 -1.57 -35.69 6.00
CA GLY A 489 -1.62 -34.52 6.89
C GLY A 489 -2.27 -33.29 6.24
N GLU A 490 -2.07 -32.12 6.85
CA GLU A 490 -2.66 -30.84 6.40
C GLU A 490 -2.17 -30.39 5.00
N ARG A 491 -1.07 -30.96 4.50
CA ARG A 491 -0.48 -30.67 3.18
C ARG A 491 -0.88 -31.68 2.09
N THR A 492 -2.00 -32.36 2.28
CA THR A 492 -2.61 -33.25 1.27
C THR A 492 -4.04 -32.85 0.99
N ILE A 493 -4.42 -32.92 -0.28
CA ILE A 493 -5.76 -32.60 -0.77
C ILE A 493 -6.39 -33.84 -1.41
N ASP A 494 -7.69 -33.98 -1.22
CA ASP A 494 -8.49 -35.01 -1.87
C ASP A 494 -8.99 -34.49 -3.22
N VAL A 495 -8.54 -35.14 -4.29
CA VAL A 495 -8.82 -34.77 -5.69
C VAL A 495 -9.61 -35.86 -6.41
N THR A 496 -10.30 -36.71 -5.65
CA THR A 496 -11.12 -37.80 -6.18
C THR A 496 -12.23 -37.30 -7.10
N VAL A 497 -12.95 -36.25 -6.68
CA VAL A 497 -14.09 -35.68 -7.45
C VAL A 497 -13.62 -35.05 -8.77
N PRO A 498 -12.62 -34.14 -8.79
CA PRO A 498 -12.13 -33.57 -10.04
C PRO A 498 -11.62 -34.62 -11.03
N LEU A 499 -10.86 -35.61 -10.56
CA LEU A 499 -10.33 -36.65 -11.44
C LEU A 499 -11.45 -37.53 -12.00
N GLN A 500 -12.46 -37.87 -11.20
CA GLN A 500 -13.60 -38.66 -11.67
C GLN A 500 -14.38 -37.92 -12.75
N ALA A 501 -14.53 -36.60 -12.62
CA ALA A 501 -15.20 -35.76 -13.61
C ALA A 501 -14.39 -35.56 -14.92
N MET A 502 -13.09 -35.86 -14.92
CA MET A 502 -12.24 -35.82 -16.13
C MET A 502 -12.17 -37.15 -16.87
N VAL A 503 -12.77 -38.22 -16.34
CA VAL A 503 -12.85 -39.52 -17.04
C VAL A 503 -13.79 -39.38 -18.22
N ASN A 504 -13.34 -39.85 -19.39
CA ASN A 504 -14.15 -39.89 -20.60
C ASN A 504 -13.91 -41.19 -21.36
N ASP A 505 -14.99 -41.86 -21.79
CA ASP A 505 -14.98 -43.14 -22.50
C ASP A 505 -14.05 -44.18 -21.85
N SER A 506 -14.21 -44.36 -20.54
CA SER A 506 -13.42 -45.31 -19.75
C SER A 506 -11.90 -45.08 -19.80
N GLN A 507 -11.45 -43.85 -20.04
CA GLN A 507 -10.04 -43.45 -20.02
C GLN A 507 -9.86 -42.10 -19.33
N LEU A 508 -8.69 -41.92 -18.71
CA LEU A 508 -8.26 -40.63 -18.15
C LEU A 508 -6.86 -40.32 -18.66
N ARG A 509 -6.67 -39.14 -19.26
CA ARG A 509 -5.39 -38.70 -19.83
C ARG A 509 -5.08 -37.29 -19.37
N VAL A 510 -4.08 -37.15 -18.50
CA VAL A 510 -3.66 -35.88 -17.92
C VAL A 510 -2.19 -35.66 -18.27
N TYR A 511 -1.94 -34.73 -19.18
CA TYR A 511 -0.59 -34.36 -19.64
C TYR A 511 -0.04 -33.10 -18.96
N THR A 512 -0.90 -32.33 -18.32
CA THR A 512 -0.54 -31.07 -17.66
C THR A 512 -0.05 -31.30 -16.22
N VAL A 513 0.52 -30.24 -15.64
CA VAL A 513 0.89 -30.18 -14.22
C VAL A 513 -0.38 -30.28 -13.37
N LYS A 514 -0.37 -31.09 -12.30
CA LYS A 514 -1.61 -31.45 -11.57
C LYS A 514 -2.10 -30.28 -10.75
N SER A 515 -1.19 -29.44 -10.25
CA SER A 515 -1.53 -28.19 -9.57
C SER A 515 -2.34 -27.20 -10.43
N GLN A 516 -2.33 -27.31 -11.77
CA GLN A 516 -3.07 -26.44 -12.69
C GLN A 516 -4.41 -27.03 -13.14
N LEU A 517 -4.79 -28.22 -12.66
CA LEU A 517 -6.04 -28.85 -13.04
C LEU A 517 -7.24 -28.20 -12.33
N PRO A 518 -8.43 -28.20 -12.96
CA PRO A 518 -9.65 -27.70 -12.31
C PRO A 518 -9.90 -28.46 -11.00
N GLY A 519 -10.12 -27.73 -9.90
CA GLY A 519 -10.36 -28.29 -8.56
C GLY A 519 -9.08 -28.72 -7.82
N PHE A 520 -7.90 -28.58 -8.43
CA PHE A 520 -6.62 -28.72 -7.76
C PHE A 520 -6.12 -27.35 -7.30
N TYR A 521 -5.37 -27.35 -6.22
CA TYR A 521 -4.50 -26.24 -5.82
C TYR A 521 -3.17 -26.80 -5.34
N ASP A 522 -2.16 -25.95 -5.21
CA ASP A 522 -0.85 -26.33 -4.73
C ASP A 522 -0.80 -26.29 -3.19
N PRO A 523 -0.75 -27.42 -2.46
CA PRO A 523 -0.70 -27.42 -1.00
C PRO A 523 0.70 -27.13 -0.45
N CYS A 524 1.76 -27.19 -1.26
CA CYS A 524 3.14 -26.96 -0.84
C CYS A 524 3.99 -26.36 -1.98
N PRO A 525 3.83 -25.05 -2.25
CA PRO A 525 4.59 -24.36 -3.30
C PRO A 525 6.11 -24.50 -3.13
N GLY A 526 6.79 -24.87 -4.21
CA GLY A 526 8.26 -25.04 -4.24
C GLY A 526 8.77 -26.38 -3.70
N GLU A 527 7.92 -27.21 -3.10
CA GLU A 527 8.26 -28.54 -2.63
C GLU A 527 7.78 -29.64 -3.60
N PRO A 528 8.41 -30.84 -3.61
CA PRO A 528 8.01 -31.93 -4.49
C PRO A 528 6.65 -32.52 -4.11
N LYS A 529 5.80 -32.74 -5.13
CA LYS A 529 4.42 -33.19 -4.99
C LYS A 529 4.14 -34.43 -5.82
N MET A 530 3.27 -35.28 -5.30
CA MET A 530 2.85 -36.53 -5.93
C MET A 530 1.34 -36.67 -5.89
N LEU A 531 0.79 -37.29 -6.93
CA LEU A 531 -0.61 -37.71 -7.02
C LEU A 531 -0.66 -39.23 -6.91
N THR A 532 -1.36 -39.75 -5.90
CA THR A 532 -1.70 -41.17 -5.80
C THR A 532 -3.16 -41.36 -6.19
N VAL A 533 -3.43 -42.27 -7.13
CA VAL A 533 -4.78 -42.60 -7.61
C VAL A 533 -5.03 -44.08 -7.45
N ARG A 534 -6.14 -44.43 -6.80
CA ARG A 534 -6.73 -45.77 -6.76
C ARG A 534 -8.02 -45.76 -7.56
N TYR A 535 -8.17 -46.71 -8.47
CA TYR A 535 -9.30 -46.80 -9.37
C TYR A 535 -9.64 -48.26 -9.70
N ILE A 536 -10.89 -48.51 -10.08
CA ILE A 536 -11.39 -49.80 -10.55
C ILE A 536 -11.58 -49.71 -12.07
N PHE A 537 -11.20 -50.77 -12.77
CA PHE A 537 -11.48 -50.95 -14.20
C PHE A 537 -11.80 -52.42 -14.48
N ARG A 538 -12.93 -52.71 -15.13
CA ARG A 538 -13.40 -54.10 -15.40
C ARG A 538 -13.47 -54.99 -14.16
N GLY A 539 -13.85 -54.42 -13.02
CA GLY A 539 -13.96 -55.12 -11.74
C GLY A 539 -12.63 -55.39 -11.03
N GLU A 540 -11.50 -54.90 -11.56
CA GLU A 540 -10.18 -55.09 -10.98
C GLU A 540 -9.64 -53.77 -10.42
N GLU A 541 -9.08 -53.83 -9.21
CA GLU A 541 -8.46 -52.68 -8.56
C GLU A 541 -7.09 -52.35 -9.16
N HIS A 542 -6.83 -51.06 -9.30
CA HIS A 542 -5.59 -50.51 -9.82
C HIS A 542 -5.14 -49.36 -8.93
N SER A 543 -3.82 -49.20 -8.76
CA SER A 543 -3.21 -48.10 -8.00
C SER A 543 -1.96 -47.60 -8.69
N CYS A 544 -1.78 -46.29 -8.75
CA CYS A 544 -0.58 -45.66 -9.28
C CYS A 544 -0.23 -44.39 -8.50
N THR A 545 1.06 -44.04 -8.47
CA THR A 545 1.55 -42.78 -7.92
C THR A 545 2.43 -42.11 -8.97
N VAL A 546 2.12 -40.85 -9.28
CA VAL A 546 2.76 -40.09 -10.36
C VAL A 546 3.18 -38.71 -9.84
N ALA A 547 4.34 -38.23 -10.27
CA ALA A 547 4.84 -36.90 -9.92
C ALA A 547 4.00 -35.79 -10.59
N ASP A 548 4.05 -34.58 -10.03
CA ASP A 548 3.29 -33.43 -10.54
C ASP A 548 3.53 -33.16 -12.04
N GLU A 549 4.77 -33.32 -12.51
CA GLU A 549 5.16 -33.06 -13.90
C GLU A 549 4.94 -34.26 -14.85
N MET A 550 4.79 -35.48 -14.31
CA MET A 550 4.71 -36.71 -15.11
C MET A 550 3.29 -37.00 -15.59
N PRO A 551 3.05 -37.39 -16.86
CA PRO A 551 1.70 -37.61 -17.36
C PRO A 551 0.99 -38.78 -16.65
N LEU A 552 -0.31 -38.63 -16.36
CA LEU A 552 -1.15 -39.69 -15.80
C LEU A 552 -2.06 -40.25 -16.90
N MET A 553 -2.01 -41.57 -17.08
CA MET A 553 -2.79 -42.31 -18.08
C MET A 553 -3.49 -43.49 -17.42
N LEU A 554 -4.82 -43.52 -17.47
CA LEU A 554 -5.63 -44.64 -16.98
C LEU A 554 -6.53 -45.17 -18.11
N PRO A 555 -6.78 -46.49 -18.20
CA PRO A 555 -6.17 -47.55 -17.41
C PRO A 555 -4.84 -48.05 -18.01
N LEU A 556 -3.88 -48.45 -17.16
CA LEU A 556 -2.65 -49.15 -17.58
C LEU A 556 -2.55 -50.50 -16.87
N ARG A 557 -2.13 -51.55 -17.60
CA ARG A 557 -1.93 -52.91 -17.03
C ARG A 557 -0.94 -52.92 -15.87
N ALA A 558 0.06 -52.04 -15.90
CA ALA A 558 1.07 -51.91 -14.85
C ALA A 558 0.52 -51.41 -13.52
N HIS A 559 -0.67 -50.80 -13.51
CA HIS A 559 -1.29 -50.29 -12.27
C HIS A 559 -2.13 -51.36 -11.56
N ARG A 560 -2.39 -52.50 -12.20
CA ARG A 560 -3.27 -53.54 -11.66
C ARG A 560 -2.70 -54.07 -10.35
N LEU A 561 -3.50 -54.00 -9.30
CA LEU A 561 -3.20 -54.67 -8.04
C LEU A 561 -3.53 -56.15 -8.25
N SER A 562 -2.51 -57.00 -8.32
CA SER A 562 -2.74 -58.44 -8.26
C SER A 562 -3.38 -58.76 -6.91
N SER A 563 -4.55 -59.37 -6.92
CA SER A 563 -5.06 -60.12 -5.78
C SER A 563 -4.13 -61.32 -5.57
N GLU A 564 -3.06 -61.13 -4.79
CA GLU A 564 -2.46 -62.25 -4.07
C GLU A 564 -3.41 -62.73 -2.97
#